data_AF-A0AAE8Q3L4-F1
#
_entry.id   AF-A0AAE8Q3L4-F1
#
_cell.length_a   1.000
_cell.length_b   1.000
_cell.length_c   1.000
_cell.angle_alpha   90.00
_cell.angle_beta   90.00
_cell.angle_gamma   90.00
#
_symmetry.space_group_name_H-M   'P 1'
#
loop_
_entity.id
_entity.type
_entity.pdbx_description
1 polymer ?
#
loop_
_entity_poly.entity_id
_entity_poly.type
_entity_poly.pdbx_seq_one_letter_code
_entity_poly.pdbx_strand_id
1 'polypeptide(L)' 'MPRMISFILTRLATGFAIGCAVGFVVWQNGLLSSTSAAGTLENYLAQGLFIYLFASTMSMGYLATALLLEEE' A
#
# COMPACT_ATOMS: atom_id res chain seq x y z
N MET A 1 -19.74 12.45 17.72
CA MET A 1 -19.60 11.47 16.61
C MET A 1 -18.57 11.83 15.50
N PRO A 2 -17.43 12.55 15.73
CA PRO A 2 -16.34 12.65 14.73
C PRO A 2 -15.17 11.64 14.89
N ARG A 3 -15.08 10.95 16.04
CA ARG A 3 -13.90 10.13 16.38
C ARG A 3 -13.73 8.89 15.49
N MET A 4 -14.83 8.24 15.13
CA MET A 4 -14.81 7.00 14.34
C MET A 4 -14.31 7.24 12.90
N ILE A 5 -14.71 8.34 12.27
CA ILE A 5 -14.23 8.71 10.93
C ILE A 5 -12.72 9.03 10.97
N SER A 6 -12.28 9.77 12.00
CA SER A 6 -10.85 10.06 12.17
C SER A 6 -10.04 8.79 12.46
N PHE A 7 -10.60 7.82 13.18
CA PHE A 7 -9.96 6.53 13.44
C PHE A 7 -9.79 5.74 12.13
N ILE A 8 -10.87 5.60 11.36
CA ILE A 8 -10.82 4.89 10.07
C ILE A 8 -9.81 5.54 9.13
N LEU A 9 -9.85 6.87 8.96
CA LEU A 9 -8.96 7.58 8.06
C LEU A 9 -7.48 7.49 8.47
N THR A 10 -7.19 7.60 9.76
CA THR A 10 -5.80 7.52 10.25
C THR A 10 -5.24 6.12 10.08
N ARG A 11 -6.02 5.08 10.40
CA ARG A 11 -5.59 3.68 10.24
C ARG A 11 -5.41 3.32 8.77
N LEU A 12 -6.36 3.73 7.92
CA LEU A 12 -6.25 3.58 6.47
C LEU A 12 -4.97 4.25 5.94
N ALA A 13 -4.73 5.52 6.29
CA ALA A 13 -3.54 6.26 5.86
C ALA A 13 -2.23 5.60 6.35
N THR A 14 -2.18 5.11 7.59
CA THR A 14 -0.99 4.40 8.10
C THR A 14 -0.74 3.09 7.38
N GLY A 15 -1.77 2.27 7.15
CA GLY A 15 -1.62 1.01 6.41
C GLY A 15 -1.20 1.25 4.96
N PHE A 16 -1.73 2.31 4.33
CA PHE A 16 -1.32 2.73 2.99
C PHE A 16 0.14 3.21 2.96
N ALA A 17 0.58 4.01 3.94
CA ALA A 17 1.96 4.49 4.01
C ALA A 17 2.96 3.34 4.19
N ILE A 18 2.66 2.39 5.08
CA ILE A 18 3.46 1.18 5.27
C ILE A 18 3.50 0.37 3.97
N GLY A 19 2.34 0.18 3.34
CA GLY A 19 2.22 -0.54 2.08
C GLY A 19 3.03 0.11 0.94
N CYS A 20 3.06 1.43 0.83
CA CYS A 20 3.90 2.14 -0.14
C CYS A 20 5.39 1.88 0.09
N ALA A 21 5.86 1.99 1.35
CA ALA A 21 7.26 1.76 1.68
C ALA A 21 7.68 0.32 1.36
N VAL A 22 6.87 -0.66 1.76
CA VAL A 22 7.16 -2.09 1.51
C VAL A 22 7.04 -2.41 0.02
N GLY A 23 6.01 -1.92 -0.68
CA GLY A 23 5.82 -2.12 -2.11
C GLY A 23 6.99 -1.57 -2.94
N PHE A 24 7.55 -0.43 -2.54
CA PHE A 24 8.75 0.13 -3.17
C PHE A 24 9.99 -0.75 -2.96
N VAL A 25 10.20 -1.26 -1.74
CA VAL A 25 11.29 -2.19 -1.43
C VAL A 25 11.13 -3.50 -2.22
N VAL A 26 9.91 -4.05 -2.30
CA VAL A 26 9.62 -5.27 -3.07
C VAL A 26 9.87 -5.05 -4.56
N TRP A 27 9.44 -3.91 -5.12
CA TRP A 27 9.70 -3.57 -6.51
C TRP A 27 11.20 -3.52 -6.83
N GLN A 28 11.99 -2.88 -5.96
CA GLN A 28 13.45 -2.81 -6.13
C GLN A 28 14.13 -4.18 -6.04
N ASN A 29 13.70 -5.04 -5.11
CA ASN A 29 14.36 -6.33 -4.88
C ASN A 29 13.92 -7.44 -5.86
N GLY A 30 12.69 -7.38 -6.38
CA GLY A 30 12.10 -8.49 -7.14
C GLY A 30 11.77 -8.20 -8.61
N LEU A 31 11.42 -6.96 -8.96
CA LEU A 31 10.88 -6.62 -10.29
C LEU A 31 11.90 -5.94 -11.22
N LEU A 32 12.94 -5.29 -10.69
CA LEU A 32 14.00 -4.70 -11.53
C LEU A 32 14.71 -5.72 -12.44
N SER A 33 14.82 -6.99 -12.04
CA SER A 33 15.41 -8.05 -12.89
C SER A 33 14.51 -8.54 -14.02
N SER A 34 13.19 -8.39 -13.90
CA SER A 34 12.22 -8.87 -14.90
C SER A 34 11.72 -7.76 -15.83
N THR A 35 11.78 -6.51 -15.37
CA THR A 35 11.22 -5.33 -16.03
C THR A 35 12.21 -4.61 -16.96
N SER A 36 13.44 -5.09 -17.09
CA SER A 36 14.47 -4.53 -17.99
C SER A 36 14.13 -4.59 -19.49
N ALA A 37 13.00 -5.20 -19.86
CA ALA A 37 12.52 -5.32 -21.24
C ALA A 37 11.42 -4.30 -21.63
N ALA A 38 10.78 -3.63 -20.67
CA ALA A 38 9.72 -2.65 -20.94
C ALA A 38 10.27 -1.21 -20.99
N GLY A 39 9.63 -0.33 -21.77
CA GLY A 39 10.09 1.04 -21.96
C GLY A 39 10.11 1.84 -20.65
N THR A 40 10.96 2.87 -20.56
CA THR A 40 11.12 3.69 -19.34
C THR A 40 9.81 4.22 -18.78
N LEU A 41 8.87 4.64 -19.65
CA LEU A 41 7.56 5.17 -19.25
C LEU A 41 6.61 4.07 -18.74
N GLU A 42 6.60 2.91 -19.39
CA GLU A 42 5.81 1.73 -18.98
C GLU A 42 6.27 1.20 -17.63
N ASN A 43 7.58 1.26 -17.36
CA ASN A 43 8.17 0.85 -16.08
C ASN A 43 7.73 1.74 -14.93
N TYR A 44 7.69 3.06 -15.13
CA TYR A 44 7.17 3.99 -14.12
C TYR A 44 5.66 3.78 -13.87
N LEU A 45 4.89 3.54 -14.93
CA LEU A 45 3.46 3.28 -14.81
C LEU A 45 3.20 1.96 -14.06
N ALA A 46 3.91 0.89 -14.43
CA ALA A 46 3.80 -0.42 -13.79
C ALA A 46 4.27 -0.38 -12.33
N GLN A 47 5.35 0.35 -12.04
CA GLN A 47 5.83 0.57 -10.67
C GLN A 47 4.77 1.28 -9.83
N GLY A 48 4.23 2.39 -10.34
CA GLY A 48 3.19 3.15 -9.65
C GLY A 48 1.93 2.31 -9.41
N LEU A 49 1.49 1.56 -10.42
CA LEU A 49 0.31 0.69 -10.32
C LEU A 49 0.53 -0.44 -9.31
N PHE A 50 1.69 -1.07 -9.33
CA PHE A 50 2.06 -2.13 -8.39
C PHE A 50 2.07 -1.61 -6.95
N ILE A 51 2.76 -0.50 -6.71
CA ILE A 51 2.87 0.10 -5.37
C ILE A 51 1.48 0.53 -4.88
N TYR A 52 0.67 1.16 -5.74
CA TYR A 52 -0.70 1.56 -5.39
C TYR A 52 -1.58 0.35 -5.00
N LEU A 53 -1.57 -0.71 -5.83
CA LEU A 53 -2.39 -1.89 -5.58
C LEU A 53 -1.97 -2.59 -4.29
N PHE A 54 -0.66 -2.74 -4.09
CA PHE A 54 -0.09 -3.34 -2.89
C PHE A 54 -0.41 -2.52 -1.63
N ALA A 55 -0.23 -1.20 -1.71
CA ALA A 55 -0.52 -0.29 -0.61
C ALA A 55 -2.01 -0.25 -0.25
N SER A 56 -2.89 -0.30 -1.25
CA SER A 56 -4.34 -0.36 -1.06
C SER A 56 -4.77 -1.62 -0.31
N THR A 57 -4.24 -2.79 -0.69
CA THR A 57 -4.52 -4.05 0.01
C THR A 57 -4.03 -4.01 1.46
N MET A 58 -2.81 -3.52 1.70
CA MET A 58 -2.24 -3.37 3.05
C MET A 58 -3.03 -2.38 3.90
N SER A 59 -3.47 -1.27 3.32
CA SER A 59 -4.32 -0.27 3.95
C SER A 59 -5.62 -0.88 4.46
N MET A 60 -6.30 -1.65 3.61
CA MET A 60 -7.55 -2.30 3.97
C MET A 60 -7.35 -3.36 5.06
N GLY A 61 -6.29 -4.16 4.96
CA GLY A 61 -5.92 -5.16 5.97
C GLY A 61 -5.62 -4.52 7.33
N TYR A 62 -4.81 -3.46 7.35
CA TYR A 62 -4.47 -2.73 8.56
C TYR A 62 -5.71 -2.10 9.22
N LEU A 63 -6.61 -1.53 8.42
CA LEU A 63 -7.88 -1.02 8.92
C LEU A 63 -8.75 -2.13 9.52
N ALA A 64 -8.87 -3.27 8.83
CA ALA A 64 -9.65 -4.41 9.31
C ALA A 64 -9.12 -4.94 10.66
N THR A 65 -7.80 -5.05 10.82
CA THR A 65 -7.17 -5.44 12.09
C THR A 65 -7.39 -4.39 13.17
N ALA A 66 -7.32 -3.10 12.82
CA ALA A 66 -7.56 -2.02 13.78
C ALA A 66 -9.00 -2.00 14.29
N LEU A 67 -9.98 -2.29 13.44
CA LEU A 67 -11.39 -2.40 13.82
C LEU A 67 -11.64 -3.61 14.71
N LEU A 68 -11.06 -4.77 14.39
CA LEU A 68 -11.15 -5.97 15.23
C LEU A 68 -10.63 -5.70 16.65
N LEU A 69 -9.48 -5.04 16.76
CA LEU A 69 -8.87 -4.70 18.06
C LEU A 69 -9.57 -3.54 18.80
N GLU A 70 -10.44 -2.77 18.13
CA GLU A 70 -11.26 -1.74 18.77
C GLU A 70 -12.55 -2.34 19.35
N GLU A 71 -12.99 -3.51 18.87
CA GLU A 71 -14.16 -4.23 19.36
C GLU A 71 -13.89 -5.11 20.61
N GLU A 72 -12.62 -5.37 20.95
CA GLU A 72 -12.17 -6.01 22.20
C GLU A 72 -11.95 -5.00 23.34
#